data_AF-A0AAE5CS52-F1
#
_entry.id   AF-A0AAE5CS52-F1
#
_cell.length_a   1.000
_cell.length_b   1.000
_cell.length_c   1.000
_cell.angle_alpha   90.00
_cell.angle_beta   90.00
_cell.angle_gamma   90.00
#
_symmetry.space_group_name_H-M   'P 1'
#
loop_
_entity.id
_entity.type
_entity.pdbx_description
1 polymer ?
#
loop_
_entity_poly.entity_id
_entity_poly.type
_entity_poly.pdbx_seq_one_letter_code
_entity_poly.pdbx_strand_id
1 'polypeptide(L)'
;MKKTNYESPERIHEIIMLRDIYEALLPPRQRQVAYLKFDEDLSLSEIAQRLGISRQGCDDAVRRCVRALYSYEDKLGLKKQLARIEHALELAENMDRHNWEDMQKRIVKVLRAARSGGDKEDGV
;
A
#
# COMPACT_ATOMS: atom_id res chain seq x y z
N MET A 1 -15.85 -8.17 16.50
CA MET A 1 -15.46 -7.68 15.16
C MET A 1 -14.86 -6.30 15.32
N LYS A 2 -13.52 -6.13 15.23
CA LYS A 2 -12.88 -4.82 15.45
C LYS A 2 -13.32 -3.86 14.34
N LYS A 3 -13.97 -2.75 14.70
CA LYS A 3 -14.25 -1.66 13.75
C LYS A 3 -12.90 -1.18 13.22
N THR A 4 -12.54 -1.52 11.98
CA THR A 4 -11.37 -0.95 11.33
C THR A 4 -11.67 0.52 11.05
N ASN A 5 -11.28 1.38 11.98
CA ASN A 5 -11.32 2.82 11.76
C ASN A 5 -10.18 3.19 10.80
N TYR A 6 -10.49 3.38 9.53
CA TYR A 6 -9.50 3.77 8.50
C TYR A 6 -9.20 5.27 8.52
N GLU A 7 -9.87 6.05 9.38
CA GLU A 7 -9.77 7.51 9.44
C GLU A 7 -8.59 8.03 10.27
N SER A 8 -7.80 7.16 10.92
CA SER A 8 -6.58 7.62 11.61
C SER A 8 -5.52 8.06 10.59
N PRO A 9 -4.80 9.18 10.81
CA PRO A 9 -3.83 9.71 9.85
C PRO A 9 -2.79 8.69 9.36
N GLU A 10 -2.27 7.86 10.25
CA GLU A 10 -1.27 6.84 9.93
C GLU A 10 -1.82 5.80 8.94
N ARG A 11 -3.11 5.48 9.06
CA ARG A 11 -3.78 4.51 8.19
C ARG A 11 -4.14 5.12 6.86
N ILE A 12 -4.52 6.39 6.82
CA ILE A 12 -4.80 7.09 5.56
C ILE A 12 -3.54 7.09 4.69
N HIS A 13 -2.39 7.45 5.26
CA HIS A 13 -1.12 7.41 4.53
C HIS A 13 -0.79 6.01 4.01
N GLU A 14 -0.97 4.97 4.83
CA GLU A 14 -0.76 3.60 4.38
C GLU A 14 -1.74 3.20 3.26
N ILE A 15 -3.01 3.56 3.36
CA ILE A 15 -4.03 3.23 2.35
C ILE A 15 -3.71 3.91 1.02
N ILE A 16 -3.23 5.17 1.05
CA ILE A 16 -2.79 5.90 -0.13
C ILE A 16 -1.65 5.15 -0.83
N MET A 17 -0.61 4.76 -0.09
CA MET A 17 0.50 3.96 -0.66
C MET A 17 0.02 2.63 -1.25
N LEU A 18 -0.86 1.92 -0.54
CA LEU A 18 -1.41 0.66 -1.03
C LEU A 18 -2.27 0.86 -2.28
N ARG A 19 -3.03 1.96 -2.34
CA ARG A 19 -3.80 2.32 -3.54
C ARG A 19 -2.84 2.57 -4.70
N ASP A 20 -1.81 3.38 -4.55
CA ASP A 20 -0.86 3.67 -5.64
C ASP A 20 -0.22 2.40 -6.21
N ILE A 21 -0.03 1.37 -5.38
CA ILE A 21 0.50 0.07 -5.79
C ILE A 21 -0.58 -0.83 -6.43
N TYR A 22 -1.80 -0.85 -5.90
CA TYR A 22 -2.82 -1.87 -6.22
C TYR A 22 -4.09 -1.33 -6.91
N GLU A 23 -4.15 -0.05 -7.25
CA GLU A 23 -5.34 0.59 -7.82
C GLU A 23 -5.88 -0.15 -9.06
N ALA A 24 -4.97 -0.60 -9.93
CA ALA A 24 -5.31 -1.32 -11.16
C ALA A 24 -6.05 -2.65 -10.89
N LEU A 25 -5.87 -3.25 -9.72
CA LEU A 25 -6.54 -4.49 -9.32
C LEU A 25 -7.93 -4.24 -8.74
N LEU A 26 -8.25 -3.00 -8.35
CA LEU A 26 -9.55 -2.67 -7.80
C LEU A 26 -10.63 -2.73 -8.90
N PRO A 27 -11.80 -3.32 -8.58
CA PRO A 27 -12.98 -3.19 -9.41
C PRO A 27 -13.33 -1.70 -9.63
N PRO A 28 -13.86 -1.31 -10.81
CA PRO A 28 -14.10 0.09 -11.15
C PRO A 28 -14.84 0.91 -10.09
N ARG A 29 -15.89 0.32 -9.47
CA ARG A 29 -16.62 0.98 -8.38
C ARG A 29 -15.78 1.22 -7.13
N GLN A 30 -14.90 0.29 -6.76
CA GLN A 30 -14.03 0.46 -5.60
C GLN A 30 -12.96 1.50 -5.87
N ARG A 31 -12.42 1.49 -7.09
CA ARG A 31 -11.46 2.49 -7.59
C ARG A 31 -12.05 3.91 -7.53
N GLN A 32 -13.27 4.08 -8.03
CA GLN A 32 -13.99 5.36 -7.96
C GLN A 32 -14.19 5.85 -6.53
N VAL A 33 -14.58 4.96 -5.61
CA VAL A 33 -14.75 5.30 -4.20
C VAL A 33 -13.43 5.66 -3.54
N ALA A 34 -12.35 4.95 -3.86
CA ALA A 34 -11.00 5.26 -3.37
C ALA A 34 -10.55 6.64 -3.85
N TYR A 35 -10.69 6.92 -5.15
CA TYR A 35 -10.34 8.21 -5.75
C TYR A 35 -11.06 9.37 -5.06
N LEU A 36 -12.38 9.27 -4.94
CA LEU A 36 -13.18 10.32 -4.29
C LEU A 36 -12.79 10.51 -2.82
N LYS A 37 -12.39 9.45 -2.12
CA LYS A 37 -12.08 9.53 -0.68
C LYS A 37 -10.65 9.97 -0.38
N PHE A 38 -9.68 9.51 -1.16
CA PHE A 38 -8.25 9.62 -0.84
C PHE A 38 -7.47 10.55 -1.77
N ASP A 39 -8.02 10.92 -2.92
CA ASP A 39 -7.40 11.87 -3.86
C ASP A 39 -8.15 13.21 -3.87
N GLU A 40 -9.48 13.17 -3.85
CA GLU A 40 -10.34 14.37 -3.83
C GLU A 40 -10.70 14.85 -2.41
N ASP A 41 -10.26 14.12 -1.38
CA ASP A 41 -10.53 14.37 0.05
C ASP A 41 -12.01 14.62 0.41
N LEU A 42 -12.94 13.98 -0.32
CA LEU A 42 -14.36 14.16 -0.06
C LEU A 42 -14.78 13.45 1.24
N SER A 43 -15.74 14.06 1.92
CA SER A 43 -16.44 13.45 3.04
C SER A 43 -17.36 12.31 2.58
N LEU A 44 -17.68 11.37 3.46
CA LEU A 44 -18.59 10.26 3.14
C LEU A 44 -19.98 10.76 2.68
N SER A 45 -20.42 11.93 3.16
CA SER A 45 -21.69 12.53 2.75
C SER A 45 -21.64 13.05 1.31
N GLU A 46 -20.55 13.73 0.93
CA GLU A 46 -20.34 14.22 -0.44
C GLU A 46 -20.19 13.06 -1.43
N ILE A 47 -19.45 12.01 -1.05
CA ILE A 47 -19.31 10.80 -1.87
C ILE A 47 -20.67 10.10 -2.02
N ALA A 48 -21.43 9.96 -0.92
CA ALA A 48 -22.75 9.35 -0.96
C ALA A 48 -23.72 10.09 -1.90
N GLN A 49 -23.73 11.43 -1.83
CA GLN A 49 -24.51 12.28 -2.73
C GLN A 49 -24.07 12.09 -4.18
N ARG A 50 -22.76 12.12 -4.45
CA ARG A 50 -22.20 11.99 -5.81
C ARG A 50 -22.45 10.62 -6.44
N LEU A 51 -22.50 9.57 -5.63
CA LEU A 51 -22.73 8.19 -6.07
C LEU A 51 -24.22 7.76 -6.01
N GLY A 52 -25.11 8.60 -5.49
CA GLY A 52 -26.53 8.28 -5.34
C GLY A 52 -26.79 7.11 -4.37
N ILE A 53 -25.99 6.99 -3.31
CA ILE A 53 -26.10 5.92 -2.30
C ILE A 53 -26.31 6.52 -0.91
N SER A 54 -26.66 5.68 0.08
CA SER A 54 -26.72 6.12 1.47
C SER A 54 -25.32 6.37 2.03
N ARG A 55 -25.20 7.25 3.03
CA ARG A 55 -23.94 7.48 3.77
C ARG A 55 -23.36 6.18 4.34
N GLN A 56 -24.21 5.28 4.82
CA GLN A 56 -23.79 3.96 5.30
C GLN A 56 -23.27 3.07 4.16
N GLY A 57 -23.96 3.06 3.02
CA GLY A 57 -23.50 2.35 1.82
C GLY A 57 -22.15 2.87 1.31
N CYS A 58 -21.90 4.17 1.45
CA CYS A 58 -20.61 4.79 1.17
C CYS A 58 -19.52 4.32 2.14
N ASP A 59 -19.74 4.39 3.46
CA ASP A 59 -18.78 3.90 4.46
C ASP A 59 -18.43 2.42 4.20
N ASP A 60 -19.44 1.59 3.92
CA ASP A 60 -19.24 0.17 3.61
C ASP A 60 -18.43 -0.04 2.33
N ALA A 61 -18.64 0.80 1.30
CA ALA A 61 -17.89 0.75 0.06
C ALA A 61 -16.41 1.12 0.28
N VAL A 62 -16.13 2.18 1.05
CA VAL A 62 -14.76 2.56 1.43
C VAL A 62 -14.08 1.43 2.21
N ARG A 63 -14.75 0.87 3.22
CA ARG A 63 -14.21 -0.28 3.99
C ARG A 63 -13.94 -1.52 3.14
N ARG A 64 -14.79 -1.81 2.14
CA ARG A 64 -14.54 -2.91 1.20
C ARG A 64 -13.32 -2.65 0.34
N CYS A 65 -13.16 -1.43 -0.18
CA CYS A 65 -11.98 -1.03 -0.93
C CYS A 65 -10.70 -1.17 -0.10
N VAL A 66 -10.69 -0.61 1.12
CA VAL A 66 -9.55 -0.70 2.04
C VAL A 66 -9.18 -2.15 2.33
N ARG A 67 -10.18 -3.02 2.60
CA ARG A 67 -9.93 -4.46 2.80
C ARG A 67 -9.33 -5.15 1.57
N ALA A 68 -9.75 -4.77 0.36
CA ALA A 68 -9.20 -5.31 -0.87
C ALA A 68 -7.71 -4.93 -1.01
N LEU A 69 -7.36 -3.67 -0.80
CA LEU A 69 -5.97 -3.17 -0.83
C LEU A 69 -5.06 -3.93 0.14
N TYR A 70 -5.48 -4.08 1.40
CA TYR A 70 -4.71 -4.87 2.37
C TYR A 70 -4.63 -6.36 1.99
N SER A 71 -5.68 -6.92 1.41
CA SER A 71 -5.64 -8.32 0.93
C SER A 71 -4.69 -8.50 -0.25
N TYR A 72 -4.50 -7.49 -1.10
CA TYR A 72 -3.50 -7.54 -2.16
C TYR A 72 -2.09 -7.47 -1.58
N GLU A 73 -1.85 -6.61 -0.59
CA GLU A 73 -0.55 -6.56 0.10
C GLU A 73 -0.20 -7.87 0.80
N ASP A 74 -1.16 -8.48 1.51
CA ASP A 74 -0.96 -9.77 2.17
C ASP A 74 -0.54 -10.88 1.18
N LYS A 75 -1.08 -10.84 -0.05
CA LYS A 75 -0.81 -11.85 -1.08
C LYS A 75 0.42 -11.55 -1.93
N LEU A 76 0.71 -10.28 -2.18
CA LEU A 76 1.70 -9.86 -3.17
C LEU A 76 2.94 -9.22 -2.55
N GLY A 77 2.80 -8.59 -1.38
CA GLY A 77 3.90 -8.00 -0.62
C GLY A 77 4.69 -6.90 -1.35
N LEU A 78 4.09 -6.26 -2.35
CA LEU A 78 4.80 -5.35 -3.25
C LEU A 78 5.27 -4.08 -2.53
N LYS A 79 4.53 -3.59 -1.51
CA LYS A 79 4.98 -2.43 -0.70
C LYS A 79 6.31 -2.75 -0.02
N LYS A 80 6.43 -3.92 0.60
CA LYS A 80 7.67 -4.37 1.25
C LYS A 80 8.81 -4.57 0.25
N GLN A 81 8.52 -5.04 -0.96
CA GLN A 81 9.51 -5.18 -2.02
C GLN A 81 10.00 -3.83 -2.53
N LEU A 82 9.09 -2.88 -2.76
CA LEU A 82 9.43 -1.53 -3.21
C LEU A 82 10.32 -0.82 -2.18
N ALA A 83 9.97 -0.88 -0.90
CA ALA A 83 10.79 -0.31 0.17
C ALA A 83 12.22 -0.91 0.23
N ARG A 84 12.38 -2.20 -0.11
CA ARG A 84 13.71 -2.82 -0.22
C ARG A 84 14.47 -2.31 -1.44
N ILE A 85 13.80 -2.10 -2.57
CA ILE A 85 14.42 -1.53 -3.78
C ILE A 85 14.86 -0.10 -3.50
N GLU A 86 14.01 0.72 -2.89
CA GLU A 86 14.33 2.10 -2.49
C GLU A 86 15.54 2.16 -1.57
N HIS A 87 15.60 1.30 -0.55
CA HIS A 87 16.79 1.20 0.31
C HIS A 87 18.04 0.78 -0.46
N ALA A 88 17.93 -0.13 -1.43
CA ALA A 88 19.07 -0.51 -2.26
C ALA A 88 19.56 0.65 -3.15
N LEU A 89 18.66 1.49 -3.64
CA LEU A 89 19.00 2.70 -4.40
C LEU A 89 19.71 3.72 -3.50
N GLU A 90 19.21 3.97 -2.30
CA GLU A 90 19.86 4.85 -1.33
C GLU A 90 21.28 4.39 -0.99
N LEU A 91 21.49 3.08 -0.81
CA LEU A 91 22.84 2.53 -0.61
C LEU A 91 23.73 2.77 -1.84
N ALA A 92 23.20 2.63 -3.05
CA ALA A 92 23.95 2.87 -4.28
C ALA A 92 24.33 4.34 -4.46
N GLU A 93 23.44 5.27 -4.10
CA GLU A 93 23.67 6.72 -4.16
C GLU A 93 24.77 7.17 -3.18
N ASN A 94 24.89 6.50 -2.03
CA ASN A 94 25.91 6.77 -1.01
C ASN A 94 27.22 5.99 -1.22
N MET A 95 27.38 5.30 -2.36
CA MET A 95 28.55 4.49 -2.65
C MET A 95 29.72 5.35 -3.16
N ASP A 96 30.90 5.15 -2.57
CA ASP A 96 32.14 5.81 -2.98
C ASP A 96 33.34 4.84 -2.98
N ARG A 97 34.51 5.32 -3.44
CA ARG A 97 35.73 4.50 -3.59
C ARG A 97 36.21 3.82 -2.29
N HIS A 98 35.85 4.33 -1.12
CA HIS A 98 36.29 3.80 0.18
C HIS A 98 35.29 2.81 0.79
N ASN A 99 34.03 2.80 0.34
CA ASN A 99 32.98 1.95 0.92
C ASN A 99 32.35 0.96 -0.07
N TRP A 100 32.77 0.97 -1.34
CA TRP A 100 32.10 0.24 -2.43
C TRP A 100 31.93 -1.26 -2.19
N GLU A 101 32.93 -1.95 -1.61
CA GLU A 101 32.83 -3.39 -1.35
C GLU A 101 31.77 -3.73 -0.30
N ASP A 102 31.68 -2.94 0.78
CA ASP A 102 30.65 -3.13 1.81
C ASP A 102 29.27 -2.78 1.25
N MET A 103 29.18 -1.65 0.54
CA MET A 103 27.93 -1.17 -0.02
C MET A 103 27.37 -2.15 -1.07
N GLN A 104 28.22 -2.68 -1.95
CA GLN A 104 27.83 -3.72 -2.91
C GLN A 104 27.29 -4.97 -2.20
N LYS A 105 27.96 -5.44 -1.14
CA LYS A 105 27.47 -6.60 -0.35
C LYS A 105 26.09 -6.32 0.26
N ARG A 106 25.88 -5.12 0.81
CA ARG A 106 24.60 -4.70 1.40
C ARG A 106 23.50 -4.59 0.35
N ILE A 107 23.77 -3.95 -0.79
CA ILE A 107 22.82 -3.84 -1.92
C ILE A 107 22.40 -5.24 -2.40
N VAL A 108 23.36 -6.13 -2.66
CA VAL A 108 23.07 -7.50 -3.10
C VAL A 108 22.23 -8.25 -2.07
N LYS A 109 22.52 -8.08 -0.77
CA LYS A 109 21.73 -8.68 0.31
C LYS A 109 20.28 -8.19 0.30
N VAL A 110 20.07 -6.88 0.19
CA VAL A 110 18.72 -6.27 0.16
C VAL A 110 17.94 -6.72 -1.07
N LEU A 111 18.54 -6.70 -2.26
CA LEU A 111 17.89 -7.09 -3.50
C LEU A 111 17.55 -8.59 -3.55
N ARG A 112 18.42 -9.46 -3.01
CA ARG A 112 18.10 -10.90 -2.85
C ARG A 112 16.87 -11.09 -1.97
N ALA A 113 16.80 -10.36 -0.85
CA ALA A 113 15.65 -10.43 0.04
C ALA A 113 14.37 -9.89 -0.64
N ALA A 114 14.46 -8.91 -1.53
CA ALA A 114 13.30 -8.45 -2.32
C ALA A 114 12.79 -9.53 -3.29
N ARG A 115 13.69 -10.27 -3.93
CA ARG A 115 13.36 -11.32 -4.91
C ARG A 115 12.62 -12.52 -4.30
N SER A 116 12.88 -12.86 -3.04
CA SER A 116 12.30 -14.04 -2.39
C SER A 116 10.80 -13.93 -2.07
N GLY A 117 10.14 -12.82 -2.40
CA GLY A 117 8.67 -12.75 -2.41
C GLY A 117 8.00 -13.21 -1.11
N GLY A 118 8.34 -12.55 0.01
CA GLY A 118 7.75 -12.84 1.31
C GLY A 118 8.14 -14.21 1.83
N ASP A 119 9.08 -14.25 2.78
CA ASP A 119 9.21 -15.41 3.66
C ASP A 119 7.85 -15.61 4.35
N LYS A 120 7.04 -16.52 3.80
CA LYS A 120 6.16 -17.33 4.60
C LYS A 120 7.07 -18.22 5.42
N GLU A 121 7.48 -17.72 6.59
CA GLU A 121 7.61 -18.61 7.73
C GLU A 121 6.18 -19.05 8.09
N ASP A 122 5.64 -19.98 7.30
CA ASP A 122 4.47 -20.75 7.69
C ASP A 122 4.90 -21.54 8.93
N GLY A 123 4.28 -21.19 10.05
CA GLY A 123 4.43 -21.87 11.31
C GLY A 123 4.22 -23.38 11.16
N VAL A 124 5.11 -24.11 11.82
CA VAL A 124 4.84 -25.48 12.31
C VAL A 124 3.79 -25.39 13.40
#